data_AF-A0A2S2Q3W4-F1
#
_entry.id   AF-A0A2S2Q3W4-F1
#
_cell.length_a   1.000
_cell.length_b   1.000
_cell.length_c   1.000
_cell.angle_alpha   90.00
_cell.angle_beta   90.00
_cell.angle_gamma   90.00
#
_symmetry.space_group_name_H-M   'P 1'
#
loop_
_entity.id
_entity.type
_entity.pdbx_description
1 polymer ?
#
loop_
_entity_poly.entity_id
_entity_poly.type
_entity_poly.pdbx_seq_one_letter_code
_entity_poly.pdbx_strand_id
1 'polypeptide(L)'
;MYNLFIIAKDLDEESKIAMEALRSFLDIDTNFSERRCRKVQPIAMATYQENLPSHYNRNYHDTRVAQALSVFAQHARGPLFDDYIQILIQDCDQLWQSGRQMCETLSLTGNPCTQPLHKGGTVDGPIKEPEQDDK
;
A
#
# COMPACT_ATOMS: atom_id res chain seq x y z
N MET A 1 41.58 25.92 -23.75
CA MET A 1 40.51 25.03 -24.28
C MET A 1 39.60 24.44 -23.21
N TYR A 2 40.10 24.06 -22.02
CA TYR A 2 39.25 23.51 -20.94
C TYR A 2 38.10 24.43 -20.49
N ASN A 3 38.34 25.73 -20.34
CA ASN A 3 37.28 26.69 -19.94
C ASN A 3 36.14 26.82 -20.95
N LEU A 4 36.41 26.72 -22.26
CA LEU A 4 35.36 26.83 -23.27
C LEU A 4 34.46 25.59 -23.28
N PHE A 5 35.03 24.42 -22.98
CA PHE A 5 34.30 23.16 -22.88
C PHE A 5 33.43 23.07 -21.62
N ILE A 6 33.87 23.68 -20.51
CA ILE A 6 33.05 23.81 -19.28
C ILE A 6 31.87 24.75 -19.52
N ILE A 7 32.11 25.94 -20.09
CA ILE A 7 31.05 26.90 -20.40
C ILE A 7 29.99 26.31 -21.34
N ALA A 8 30.40 25.54 -22.35
CA ALA A 8 29.47 24.87 -23.25
C ALA A 8 28.59 23.84 -22.52
N LYS A 9 29.17 23.06 -21.60
CA LYS A 9 28.40 22.10 -20.78
C LYS A 9 27.42 22.76 -19.82
N ASP A 10 27.82 23.88 -19.22
CA ASP A 10 26.94 24.62 -18.29
C ASP A 10 25.74 25.23 -19.05
N LEU A 11 25.95 25.74 -20.26
CA LEU A 11 24.89 26.21 -21.16
C LEU A 11 23.94 25.08 -21.59
N ASP A 12 24.48 23.89 -21.89
CA ASP A 12 23.66 22.72 -22.25
C ASP A 12 22.78 22.27 -21.07
N GLU A 13 23.31 22.29 -19.84
CA GLU A 13 22.56 21.91 -18.64
C GLU A 13 21.48 22.94 -18.28
N GLU A 14 21.78 24.24 -18.37
CA GLU A 14 20.77 25.30 -18.20
C GLU A 14 19.62 25.17 -19.23
N SER A 15 19.96 24.89 -20.49
CA SER A 15 18.97 24.69 -21.55
C SER A 15 18.07 23.47 -21.27
N LYS A 16 18.67 22.40 -20.73
CA LYS A 16 17.96 21.16 -20.39
C LYS A 16 17.01 21.39 -19.22
N ILE A 17 17.44 22.09 -18.18
CA ILE A 17 16.60 22.48 -17.04
C ILE A 17 15.41 23.34 -17.52
N ALA A 18 15.67 24.32 -18.40
CA ALA A 18 14.60 25.16 -18.97
C ALA A 18 13.58 24.33 -19.78
N MET A 19 14.05 23.36 -20.57
CA MET A 19 13.20 22.45 -21.33
C MET A 19 12.39 21.51 -20.42
N GLU A 20 12.97 20.99 -19.34
CA GLU A 20 12.26 20.18 -18.34
C GLU A 20 11.19 21.00 -17.60
N ALA A 21 11.49 22.24 -17.23
CA ALA A 21 10.52 23.14 -16.62
C ALA A 21 9.35 23.43 -17.57
N LEU A 22 9.62 23.76 -18.83
CA LEU A 22 8.59 23.97 -19.85
C LEU A 22 7.75 22.70 -20.05
N ARG A 23 8.37 21.53 -20.11
CA ARG A 23 7.66 20.26 -20.22
C ARG A 23 6.73 20.02 -19.03
N SER A 24 7.20 20.30 -17.81
CA SER A 24 6.35 20.24 -16.62
C SER A 24 5.16 21.19 -16.72
N PHE A 25 5.32 22.41 -17.22
CA PHE A 25 4.19 23.33 -17.41
C PHE A 25 3.17 22.84 -18.45
N LEU A 26 3.60 22.08 -19.46
CA LEU A 26 2.74 21.54 -20.50
C LEU A 26 2.06 20.23 -20.09
N ASP A 27 2.65 19.45 -19.17
CA ASP A 27 2.09 18.22 -18.61
C ASP A 27 1.00 18.51 -17.55
N ILE A 28 0.02 19.35 -17.92
CA ILE A 28 -1.07 19.82 -17.05
C ILE A 28 -1.89 18.63 -16.52
N ASP A 29 -2.22 17.67 -17.38
CA ASP A 29 -3.05 16.52 -17.00
C ASP A 29 -2.36 15.62 -15.96
N THR A 30 -1.06 15.37 -16.13
CA THR A 30 -0.25 14.60 -15.18
C THR A 30 -0.10 15.34 -13.85
N ASN A 31 0.26 16.63 -13.88
CA ASN A 31 0.39 17.46 -12.68
C ASN A 31 -0.94 17.61 -11.94
N PHE A 32 -2.04 17.79 -12.67
CA PHE A 32 -3.36 17.85 -12.11
C PHE A 32 -3.73 16.52 -11.42
N SER A 33 -3.50 15.41 -12.12
CA SER A 33 -3.74 14.06 -11.60
C SER A 33 -2.96 13.82 -10.32
N GLU A 34 -1.66 14.12 -10.32
CA GLU A 34 -0.78 13.94 -9.16
C GLU A 34 -1.28 14.77 -7.97
N ARG A 35 -1.53 16.06 -8.16
CA ARG A 35 -2.01 16.95 -7.10
C ARG A 35 -3.37 16.51 -6.57
N ARG A 36 -4.26 16.04 -7.45
CA ARG A 36 -5.58 15.57 -7.07
C ARG A 36 -5.50 14.27 -6.27
N CYS A 37 -4.77 13.27 -6.77
CA CYS A 37 -4.59 11.98 -6.11
C CYS A 37 -3.88 12.15 -4.76
N ARG A 38 -2.79 12.94 -4.70
CA ARG A 38 -2.08 13.25 -3.45
C ARG A 38 -2.98 13.89 -2.40
N LYS A 39 -3.92 14.76 -2.81
CA LYS A 39 -4.86 15.40 -1.88
C LYS A 39 -5.95 14.45 -1.38
N VAL A 40 -6.40 13.51 -2.22
CA VAL A 40 -7.47 12.56 -1.89
C VAL A 40 -6.94 11.36 -1.10
N GLN A 41 -5.69 10.96 -1.32
CA GLN A 41 -5.02 9.86 -0.62
C GLN A 41 -5.26 9.85 0.90
N PRO A 42 -4.98 10.94 1.66
CA PRO A 42 -5.21 10.94 3.11
C PRO A 42 -6.69 10.84 3.50
N ILE A 43 -7.61 11.29 2.64
CA ILE A 43 -9.06 11.20 2.89
C ILE A 43 -9.51 9.74 2.80
N ALA A 44 -9.11 9.03 1.75
CA ALA A 44 -9.41 7.61 1.57
C ALA A 44 -8.78 6.76 2.69
N MET A 45 -7.53 7.07 3.08
CA MET A 45 -6.86 6.42 4.20
C MET A 45 -7.57 6.68 5.53
N ALA A 46 -8.08 7.88 5.77
CA ALA A 46 -8.87 8.18 6.95
C ALA A 46 -10.16 7.34 7.01
N THR A 47 -10.84 7.13 5.87
CA THR A 47 -12.01 6.25 5.80
C THR A 47 -11.64 4.79 6.12
N TYR A 48 -10.50 4.30 5.63
CA TYR A 48 -10.01 2.97 5.99
C TYR A 48 -9.76 2.84 7.50
N GLN A 49 -9.17 3.88 8.11
CA GLN A 49 -8.80 3.89 9.54
C GLN A 49 -9.98 4.13 10.49
N GLU A 50 -11.14 4.48 9.94
CA GLU A 50 -12.31 4.83 10.72
C GLU A 50 -12.90 3.61 11.45
N ASN A 51 -12.93 3.69 12.78
CA ASN A 51 -13.52 2.67 13.65
C ASN A 51 -12.91 1.25 13.43
N LEU A 52 -11.59 1.17 13.25
CA LEU A 52 -10.89 -0.12 13.13
C LEU A 52 -10.80 -0.85 14.48
N PRO A 53 -11.12 -2.16 14.53
CA PRO A 53 -10.80 -3.02 15.67
C PRO A 53 -9.29 -3.13 15.93
N SER A 54 -8.90 -3.58 17.13
CA SER A 54 -7.49 -3.85 17.47
C SER A 54 -6.87 -4.87 16.52
N HIS A 55 -7.56 -5.99 16.30
CA HIS A 55 -7.20 -7.04 15.35
C HIS A 55 -8.44 -7.47 14.59
N TYR A 56 -8.29 -7.75 13.30
CA TYR A 56 -9.39 -8.17 12.43
C TYR A 56 -8.90 -9.10 11.32
N ASN A 57 -9.85 -9.83 10.75
CA ASN A 57 -9.59 -10.83 9.72
C ASN A 57 -9.41 -10.20 8.32
N ARG A 58 -8.93 -11.01 7.38
CA ARG A 58 -8.71 -10.64 5.99
C ARG A 58 -10.00 -10.16 5.31
N ASN A 59 -11.12 -10.84 5.54
CA ASN A 59 -12.40 -10.44 4.95
C ASN A 59 -12.82 -9.02 5.36
N TYR A 60 -12.62 -8.67 6.64
CA TYR A 60 -12.88 -7.33 7.15
C TYR A 60 -11.91 -6.31 6.56
N HIS A 61 -10.62 -6.66 6.46
CA HIS A 61 -9.61 -5.85 5.79
C HIS A 61 -10.04 -5.52 4.34
N ASP A 62 -10.34 -6.54 3.54
CA ASP A 62 -10.69 -6.39 2.13
C ASP A 62 -11.96 -5.53 1.96
N THR A 63 -12.95 -5.69 2.84
CA THR A 63 -14.15 -4.85 2.86
C THR A 63 -13.82 -3.38 3.15
N ARG A 64 -12.91 -3.11 4.08
CA ARG A 64 -12.45 -1.75 4.40
C ARG A 64 -11.63 -1.14 3.28
N VAL A 65 -10.77 -1.92 2.64
CA VAL A 65 -10.02 -1.49 1.45
C VAL A 65 -10.98 -1.11 0.33
N ALA A 66 -11.99 -1.94 0.04
CA ALA A 66 -13.00 -1.62 -0.97
C ALA A 66 -13.77 -0.32 -0.67
N GLN A 67 -14.10 -0.06 0.59
CA GLN A 67 -14.71 1.22 1.02
C GLN A 67 -13.79 2.41 0.76
N ALA A 68 -12.52 2.31 1.14
CA ALA A 68 -11.53 3.36 0.91
C ALA A 68 -11.30 3.62 -0.59
N LEU A 69 -11.21 2.56 -1.40
CA LEU A 69 -11.10 2.65 -2.86
C LEU A 69 -12.33 3.32 -3.49
N SER A 70 -13.54 3.03 -3.00
CA SER A 70 -14.75 3.71 -3.46
C SER A 70 -14.70 5.22 -3.20
N VAL A 71 -14.28 5.64 -2.01
CA VAL A 71 -14.11 7.07 -1.67
C VAL A 71 -13.03 7.71 -2.52
N PHE A 72 -11.92 7.00 -2.74
CA PHE A 72 -10.84 7.47 -3.62
C PHE A 72 -11.33 7.67 -5.06
N ALA A 73 -12.05 6.70 -5.62
CA ALA A 73 -12.61 6.74 -6.97
C ALA A 73 -13.62 7.88 -7.19
N GLN A 74 -14.37 8.26 -6.15
CA GLN A 74 -15.31 9.39 -6.22
C GLN A 74 -14.59 10.74 -6.40
N HIS A 75 -13.37 10.86 -5.88
CA HIS A 75 -12.70 12.16 -5.76
C HIS A 75 -11.43 12.29 -6.60
N ALA A 76 -10.68 11.22 -6.83
CA ALA A 76 -9.47 11.21 -7.64
C ALA A 76 -9.79 11.09 -9.14
N ARG A 77 -8.91 11.66 -9.97
CA ARG A 77 -9.04 11.73 -11.44
C ARG A 77 -7.67 11.86 -12.07
N GLY A 78 -7.56 11.42 -13.32
CA GLY A 78 -6.42 11.68 -14.20
C GLY A 78 -5.57 10.43 -14.51
N PRO A 79 -4.52 10.58 -15.32
CA PRO A 79 -3.69 9.48 -15.80
C PRO A 79 -2.94 8.70 -14.71
N LEU A 80 -2.65 9.30 -13.56
CA LEU A 80 -1.94 8.65 -12.44
C LEU A 80 -2.90 7.94 -11.47
N PHE A 81 -4.18 7.82 -11.80
CA PHE A 81 -5.18 7.27 -10.90
C PHE A 81 -4.84 5.84 -10.45
N ASP A 82 -4.52 4.95 -11.39
CA ASP A 82 -4.25 3.55 -11.11
C ASP A 82 -2.98 3.35 -10.27
N ASP A 83 -1.95 4.16 -10.51
CA ASP A 83 -0.72 4.14 -9.71
C ASP A 83 -1.01 4.46 -8.24
N TYR A 84 -1.82 5.49 -7.99
CA TYR A 84 -2.21 5.87 -6.63
C TYR A 84 -3.16 4.86 -5.98
N ILE A 85 -3.98 4.14 -6.74
CA ILE A 85 -4.78 3.02 -6.22
C ILE A 85 -3.86 1.94 -5.67
N GLN A 86 -2.78 1.58 -6.39
CA GLN A 86 -1.82 0.59 -5.90
C GLN A 86 -1.12 1.05 -4.63
N ILE A 87 -0.72 2.32 -4.58
CA ILE A 87 -0.13 2.92 -3.38
C ILE A 87 -1.11 2.83 -2.19
N LEU A 88 -2.39 3.17 -2.41
CA LEU A 88 -3.42 3.12 -1.36
C LEU A 88 -3.62 1.70 -0.83
N ILE A 89 -3.69 0.70 -1.71
CA ILE A 89 -3.81 -0.71 -1.31
C ILE A 89 -2.59 -1.14 -0.49
N GLN A 90 -1.39 -0.82 -0.98
CA GLN A 90 -0.14 -1.13 -0.31
C GLN A 90 -0.06 -0.49 1.08
N ASP A 91 -0.45 0.77 1.22
CA ASP A 91 -0.48 1.47 2.51
C ASP A 91 -1.47 0.80 3.49
N CYS A 92 -2.65 0.40 3.01
CA CYS A 92 -3.64 -0.34 3.80
C CYS A 92 -3.13 -1.71 4.24
N ASP A 93 -2.49 -2.46 3.33
CA ASP A 93 -1.89 -3.76 3.59
C ASP A 93 -0.77 -3.67 4.63
N GLN A 94 0.12 -2.67 4.50
CA GLN A 94 1.20 -2.44 5.47
C GLN A 94 0.64 -2.17 6.88
N LEU A 95 -0.41 -1.36 6.98
CA LEU A 95 -1.06 -1.04 8.25
C LEU A 95 -1.74 -2.27 8.88
N TRP A 96 -2.29 -3.16 8.05
CA TRP A 96 -2.85 -4.42 8.53
C TRP A 96 -1.76 -5.38 9.01
N GLN A 97 -0.70 -5.54 8.22
CA GLN A 97 0.46 -6.39 8.51
C GLN A 97 1.29 -5.89 9.71
N SER A 98 1.23 -4.62 10.08
CA SER A 98 1.94 -4.04 11.22
C SER A 98 1.41 -4.46 12.60
N GLY A 99 0.66 -5.56 12.69
CA GLY A 99 0.17 -6.13 13.95
C GLY A 99 -1.35 -6.08 14.15
N ARG A 100 -2.14 -5.76 13.11
CA ARG A 100 -3.61 -5.79 13.18
C ARG A 100 -4.21 -7.10 12.65
N GLN A 101 -3.38 -8.07 12.29
CA GLN A 101 -3.83 -9.36 11.78
C GLN A 101 -4.39 -10.25 12.89
N MET A 102 -5.53 -10.88 12.60
CA MET A 102 -6.09 -11.97 13.38
C MET A 102 -5.52 -13.31 12.92
N CYS A 103 -5.37 -14.28 13.83
CA CYS A 103 -4.77 -15.59 13.51
C CYS A 103 -5.58 -16.42 12.51
N GLU A 104 -6.91 -16.33 12.52
CA GLU A 104 -7.85 -17.04 11.62
C GLU A 104 -7.78 -18.58 11.61
N THR A 105 -6.84 -19.21 12.31
CA THR A 105 -6.74 -20.67 12.43
C THR A 105 -7.99 -21.25 13.09
N LEU A 106 -8.51 -22.34 12.51
CA LEU A 106 -9.63 -23.06 13.09
C LEU A 106 -9.18 -23.77 14.37
N SER A 107 -9.98 -23.63 15.43
CA SER A 107 -9.84 -24.42 16.64
C SER A 107 -10.13 -25.90 16.35
N LEU A 108 -9.79 -26.77 17.30
CA LEU A 108 -10.19 -28.18 17.29
C LEU A 108 -11.72 -28.39 17.19
N THR A 109 -12.51 -27.36 17.48
CA THR A 109 -13.98 -27.36 17.37
C THR A 109 -14.49 -26.66 16.11
N GLY A 110 -13.60 -26.24 15.19
CA GLY A 110 -13.96 -25.59 13.93
C GLY A 110 -14.29 -24.09 14.03
N ASN A 111 -14.04 -23.46 15.18
CA ASN A 111 -14.26 -22.02 15.36
C ASN A 111 -12.99 -21.23 15.01
N PRO A 112 -13.09 -20.13 14.24
CA PRO A 112 -11.93 -19.31 13.91
C PRO A 112 -11.35 -18.62 15.16
N CYS A 113 -10.03 -18.65 15.29
CA CYS A 113 -9.31 -17.98 16.36
C CYS A 113 -9.48 -16.45 16.28
N THR A 114 -9.93 -15.83 17.39
CA THR A 114 -10.14 -14.38 17.52
C THR A 114 -8.94 -13.63 18.12
N GLN A 115 -7.83 -14.33 18.40
CA GLN A 115 -6.61 -13.76 18.97
C GLN A 115 -5.71 -13.15 17.88
N PRO A 116 -4.78 -12.23 18.24
CA PRO A 116 -3.78 -11.71 17.32
C PRO A 116 -2.94 -12.83 16.70
N LEU A 117 -2.35 -12.56 15.53
CA LEU A 117 -1.50 -13.52 14.82
C LEU A 117 -0.43 -14.14 15.74
N HIS A 118 -0.44 -15.46 15.88
CA HIS A 118 0.52 -16.20 16.70
C HIS A 118 1.84 -16.39 15.93
N LYS A 119 2.99 -16.24 16.59
CA LYS A 119 4.33 -16.41 15.99
C LYS A 119 4.72 -17.86 15.59
N GLY A 120 3.76 -18.78 15.49
CA GLY A 120 4.00 -20.19 15.17
C GLY A 120 2.90 -20.88 14.38
N GLY A 121 1.98 -20.12 13.77
CA GLY A 121 0.85 -20.64 13.00
C GLY A 121 1.16 -20.91 11.53
N THR A 122 2.28 -21.55 11.21
CA THR A 122 2.38 -22.26 9.93
C THR A 122 1.63 -23.58 10.10
N VAL A 123 0.75 -23.90 9.15
CA VAL A 123 -0.20 -25.02 9.16
C VAL A 123 0.41 -26.43 9.23
N ASP A 124 1.72 -26.56 9.44
CA ASP A 124 2.40 -27.84 9.64
C ASP A 124 2.93 -27.90 11.07
N GLY A 125 2.01 -28.13 12.02
CA GLY A 125 2.42 -28.59 13.34
C GLY A 125 3.15 -29.94 13.21
N PRO A 126 4.25 -30.18 13.94
CA PRO A 126 4.98 -31.44 13.84
C PRO A 126 4.02 -32.61 14.08
N ILE A 127 3.92 -33.50 13.10
CA ILE A 127 3.26 -34.79 13.27
C ILE A 127 4.00 -35.48 14.42
N LYS A 128 3.36 -35.55 15.60
CA LYS A 128 3.83 -36.45 16.65
C LYS A 128 3.52 -37.85 16.16
N GLU A 129 4.55 -38.56 15.72
CA GLU A 129 4.50 -40.00 15.50
C GLU A 129 4.01 -40.67 16.80
N PRO A 130 3.09 -41.65 16.73
CA PRO A 130 2.61 -42.33 17.92
C PRO A 130 3.77 -43.15 18.54
N GLU A 131 4.09 -42.86 19.80
CA GLU A 131 4.96 -43.70 20.63
C GLU A 131 4.44 -45.15 20.59
N GLN A 132 5.27 -46.06 20.06
CA GLN A 132 5.07 -47.49 20.24
C GLN A 132 5.48 -47.84 21.66
N ASP A 133 4.49 -48.23 22.47
CA ASP A 133 4.67 -48.94 23.72
C ASP A 133 5.30 -50.32 23.42
N ASP A 134 6.63 -50.41 23.53
CA ASP A 134 7.33 -51.69 23.59
C ASP A 134 7.29 -52.23 25.02
N LYS A 135 6.68 -53.42 25.13
CA LYS A 135 6.52 -54.23 26.34
C LYS A 135 7.65 -55.26 26.47
#